data_AF-A0A960LT55-F1
#
_entry.id   AF-A0A960LT55-F1
#
_cell.length_a   1.000
_cell.length_b   1.000
_cell.length_c   1.000
_cell.angle_alpha   90.00
_cell.angle_beta   90.00
_cell.angle_gamma   90.00
#
_symmetry.space_group_name_H-M   'P 1'
#
loop_
_entity.id
_entity.type
_entity.pdbx_description
1 polymer ?
#
loop_
_entity_poly.entity_id
_entity_poly.type
_entity_poly.pdbx_seq_one_letter_code
_entity_poly.pdbx_strand_id
1 'polypeptide(L)'
;MRRLIIISFLALLSLPIAGSSASQQGTPRVLFLGDSFSIGAFGRTLDTRIRESGLQVFTIVAGGASPYYWLSAYQSLPCSIGYWEKTPEEEKRLGYVKAVPKIEDLLTEIEPEIVVIQTGVNLYATLRSKRRPKEENVAEVRQLIDQMCYAVAKRGAKSYWVLPPHSHEARYPRDLQDELATLMKEVVKEYNGAVFESQKFTHFNDPYPSTDGIHYGAEEASVWAERVASDFQVYLKINASYASRIPTTRATPVTELVSNNTGDAHNALPKGMTRVSSFKGSPKSAVSAVPGAENYEEIGNSDSGKVAPTTLDAQPAEVDLTLRLLEKSTLQNLSDVPYNHALGVYEYEVVSDQMGNYPLKKIRVAHGIVFNRKFTSISKHEIGH
;
A
#
# COMPACT_ATOMS: atom_id res chain seq x y z
N MET A 1 -55.28 17.15 57.38
CA MET A 1 -54.29 17.55 56.35
C MET A 1 -53.17 16.52 56.36
N ARG A 2 -52.72 16.01 55.21
CA ARG A 2 -51.51 15.17 55.10
C ARG A 2 -50.53 15.87 54.16
N ARG A 3 -49.27 16.01 54.56
CA ARG A 3 -48.20 16.53 53.70
C ARG A 3 -47.43 15.37 53.07
N LEU A 4 -47.17 15.46 51.77
CA LEU A 4 -46.33 14.51 51.05
C LEU A 4 -44.88 15.02 51.10
N ILE A 5 -43.91 14.12 51.35
CA ILE A 5 -42.48 14.44 51.28
C ILE A 5 -41.93 13.75 50.03
N ILE A 6 -41.35 14.54 49.12
CA ILE A 6 -40.66 14.04 47.93
C ILE A 6 -39.16 14.14 48.21
N ILE A 7 -38.45 13.01 48.07
CA ILE A 7 -37.00 12.93 48.22
C ILE A 7 -36.40 12.81 46.83
N SER A 8 -35.79 13.88 46.33
CA SER A 8 -35.06 13.86 45.05
C SER A 8 -33.65 13.30 45.27
N PHE A 9 -33.36 12.15 44.65
CA PHE A 9 -31.98 11.67 44.51
C PHE A 9 -31.25 12.49 43.44
N LEU A 10 -30.08 13.04 43.79
CA LEU A 10 -29.21 13.77 42.87
C LEU A 10 -28.04 12.86 42.48
N ALA A 11 -28.05 12.31 41.27
CA ALA A 11 -26.97 11.47 40.76
C ALA A 11 -25.91 12.34 40.05
N LEU A 12 -24.68 12.35 40.57
CA LEU A 12 -23.53 12.96 39.92
C LEU A 12 -22.95 11.98 38.90
N LEU A 13 -23.04 12.31 37.61
CA LEU A 13 -22.19 11.70 36.58
C LEU A 13 -20.82 12.39 36.60
N SER A 14 -19.78 11.59 36.71
CA SER A 14 -18.37 11.94 36.49
C SER A 14 -18.07 12.18 35.00
N LEU A 15 -16.88 12.68 34.67
CA LEU A 15 -16.36 12.81 33.30
C LEU A 15 -14.85 12.46 33.29
N PRO A 16 -14.37 11.52 32.44
CA PRO A 16 -13.00 11.11 32.37
C PRO A 16 -12.23 12.06 31.44
N ILE A 17 -11.01 11.67 31.08
CA ILE A 17 -10.25 12.36 30.05
C ILE A 17 -9.80 11.29 29.05
N ALA A 18 -10.25 11.42 27.80
CA ALA A 18 -9.85 10.53 26.72
C ALA A 18 -8.35 10.71 26.43
N GLY A 19 -7.55 9.71 26.80
CA GLY A 19 -6.14 9.63 26.42
C GLY A 19 -6.03 9.12 24.99
N SER A 20 -5.35 9.85 24.12
CA SER A 20 -5.11 9.42 22.74
C SER A 20 -4.11 8.25 22.71
N SER A 21 -4.62 7.03 22.54
CA SER A 21 -3.79 5.86 22.23
C SER A 21 -3.20 6.00 20.81
N ALA A 22 -1.89 5.85 20.68
CA ALA A 22 -1.24 5.78 19.37
C ALA A 22 -1.62 4.45 18.68
N SER A 23 -1.92 4.51 17.38
CA SER A 23 -2.24 3.31 16.59
C SER A 23 -1.00 2.47 16.32
N GLN A 24 -1.16 1.15 16.40
CA GLN A 24 -0.11 0.18 16.13
C GLN A 24 -0.06 -0.08 14.61
N GLN A 25 1.02 0.33 13.95
CA GLN A 25 1.20 0.08 12.52
C GLN A 25 1.52 -1.41 12.28
N GLY A 26 0.94 -1.99 11.23
CA GLY A 26 1.23 -3.36 10.80
C GLY A 26 2.63 -3.50 10.21
N THR A 27 3.06 -4.75 10.00
CA THR A 27 4.32 -5.05 9.32
C THR A 27 4.28 -4.53 7.88
N PRO A 28 5.21 -3.65 7.44
CA PRO A 28 5.19 -3.10 6.09
C PRO A 28 5.34 -4.18 5.01
N ARG A 29 4.60 -3.99 3.92
CA ARG A 29 4.50 -4.85 2.76
C ARG A 29 5.43 -4.34 1.65
N VAL A 30 6.22 -5.24 1.07
CA VAL A 30 7.16 -4.94 -0.01
C VAL A 30 6.77 -5.73 -1.25
N LEU A 31 6.54 -5.03 -2.37
CA LEU A 31 6.43 -5.66 -3.68
C LEU A 31 7.81 -5.67 -4.35
N PHE A 32 8.37 -6.85 -4.60
CA PHE A 32 9.63 -7.01 -5.33
C PHE A 32 9.35 -7.48 -6.76
N LEU A 33 9.59 -6.60 -7.74
CA LEU A 33 9.54 -6.91 -9.17
C LEU A 33 10.95 -7.19 -9.71
N GLY A 34 11.10 -8.28 -10.47
CA GLY A 34 12.40 -8.72 -10.99
C GLY A 34 12.38 -9.25 -12.42
N ASP A 35 13.50 -9.14 -13.15
CA ASP A 35 13.68 -9.78 -14.46
C ASP A 35 14.54 -11.07 -14.38
N SER A 36 15.25 -11.45 -15.45
CA SER A 36 15.99 -12.72 -15.51
C SER A 36 17.10 -12.85 -14.46
N PHE A 37 17.71 -11.77 -14.00
CA PHE A 37 18.66 -11.83 -12.88
C PHE A 37 17.99 -12.32 -11.59
N SER A 38 16.76 -11.90 -11.34
CA SER A 38 16.02 -12.25 -10.13
C SER A 38 15.48 -13.68 -10.12
N ILE A 39 15.43 -14.40 -11.24
CA ILE A 39 15.06 -15.83 -11.27
C ILE A 39 16.07 -16.69 -10.50
N GLY A 40 17.36 -16.33 -10.58
CA GLY A 40 18.50 -17.14 -10.15
C GLY A 40 18.98 -16.91 -8.70
N ALA A 41 20.28 -16.69 -8.54
CA ALA A 41 20.91 -16.53 -7.23
C ALA A 41 20.73 -15.11 -6.64
N PHE A 42 20.76 -14.08 -7.49
CA PHE A 42 20.55 -12.68 -7.08
C PHE A 42 19.19 -12.49 -6.39
N GLY A 43 18.10 -12.83 -7.08
CA GLY A 43 16.75 -12.56 -6.56
C GLY A 43 16.40 -13.41 -5.34
N ARG A 44 16.89 -14.66 -5.25
CA ARG A 44 16.73 -15.49 -4.04
C ARG A 44 17.43 -14.87 -2.84
N THR A 45 18.68 -14.43 -3.01
CA THR A 45 19.44 -13.77 -1.94
C THR A 45 18.75 -12.47 -1.50
N LEU A 46 18.30 -11.64 -2.45
CA LEU A 46 17.62 -10.39 -2.15
C LEU A 46 16.25 -10.59 -1.46
N ASP A 47 15.41 -11.52 -1.95
CA ASP A 47 14.15 -11.91 -1.31
C ASP A 47 14.37 -12.36 0.14
N THR A 48 15.35 -13.25 0.36
CA THR A 48 15.71 -13.71 1.71
C THR A 48 16.13 -12.56 2.62
N ARG A 49 17.05 -11.67 2.18
CA ARG A 49 17.50 -10.56 3.04
C ARG A 49 16.40 -9.54 3.35
N ILE A 50 15.48 -9.27 2.41
CA ILE A 50 14.34 -8.37 2.68
C ILE A 50 13.38 -9.04 3.69
N ARG A 51 13.10 -10.34 3.58
CA ARG A 51 12.26 -11.08 4.55
C ARG A 51 12.92 -11.19 5.94
N GLU A 52 14.23 -11.44 6.01
CA GLU A 52 15.01 -11.45 7.26
C GLU A 52 14.99 -10.09 7.99
N SER A 53 14.63 -9.01 7.30
CA SER A 53 14.41 -7.67 7.88
C SER A 53 13.07 -7.53 8.62
N GLY A 54 12.27 -8.60 8.68
CA GLY A 54 10.96 -8.63 9.33
C GLY A 54 9.82 -8.04 8.46
N LEU A 55 10.01 -7.93 7.14
CA LEU A 55 9.04 -7.34 6.21
C LEU A 55 8.18 -8.41 5.51
N GLN A 56 6.92 -8.08 5.20
CA GLN A 56 6.07 -8.96 4.38
C GLN A 56 6.42 -8.76 2.90
N VAL A 57 7.08 -9.73 2.27
CA VAL A 57 7.53 -9.59 0.88
C VAL A 57 6.65 -10.38 -0.08
N PHE A 58 6.27 -9.72 -1.17
CA PHE A 58 5.55 -10.26 -2.31
C PHE A 58 6.46 -10.14 -3.53
N THR A 59 7.10 -11.23 -3.92
CA THR A 59 8.12 -11.28 -4.98
C THR A 59 7.50 -11.81 -6.26
N ILE A 60 7.49 -11.01 -7.33
CA ILE A 60 6.94 -11.36 -8.65
C ILE A 60 8.03 -11.11 -9.70
N VAL A 61 8.52 -12.20 -10.31
CA VAL A 61 9.70 -12.18 -11.17
C VAL A 61 9.40 -12.89 -12.49
N ALA A 62 9.75 -12.27 -13.60
CA ALA A 62 9.56 -12.83 -14.94
C ALA A 62 10.84 -12.69 -15.78
N GLY A 63 11.39 -13.81 -16.24
CA GLY A 63 12.59 -13.84 -17.07
C GLY A 63 12.41 -13.05 -18.37
N GLY A 64 13.35 -12.16 -18.67
CA GLY A 64 13.28 -11.25 -19.81
C GLY A 64 12.33 -10.06 -19.65
N ALA A 65 11.76 -9.85 -18.45
CA ALA A 65 10.83 -8.75 -18.22
C ALA A 65 11.45 -7.36 -18.43
N SER A 66 10.60 -6.47 -18.88
CA SER A 66 10.81 -5.04 -19.12
C SER A 66 9.48 -4.32 -18.80
N PRO A 67 9.43 -2.98 -18.72
CA PRO A 67 8.20 -2.27 -18.37
C PRO A 67 6.95 -2.64 -19.19
N TYR A 68 7.09 -3.06 -20.45
CA TYR A 68 5.98 -3.58 -21.28
C TYR A 68 5.25 -4.79 -20.67
N TYR A 69 5.97 -5.64 -19.90
CA TYR A 69 5.36 -6.75 -19.18
C TYR A 69 4.48 -6.23 -18.05
N TRP A 70 5.04 -5.33 -17.23
CA TRP A 70 4.45 -4.84 -15.99
C TRP A 70 3.32 -3.84 -16.19
N LEU A 71 3.39 -2.94 -17.16
CA LEU A 71 2.45 -1.82 -17.29
C LEU A 71 1.13 -2.23 -17.98
N SER A 72 0.00 -1.88 -17.38
CA SER A 72 -1.35 -2.16 -17.89
C SER A 72 -1.64 -1.52 -19.25
N ALA A 73 -0.96 -0.41 -19.58
CA ALA A 73 -1.07 0.29 -20.87
C ALA A 73 -0.59 -0.56 -22.08
N TYR A 74 0.08 -1.68 -21.84
CA TYR A 74 0.57 -2.60 -22.86
C TYR A 74 -0.05 -3.98 -22.71
N GLN A 75 -0.18 -4.71 -23.83
CA GLN A 75 -0.74 -6.05 -23.88
C GLN A 75 -0.13 -7.00 -22.82
N SER A 76 -0.94 -7.94 -22.31
CA SER A 76 -0.43 -8.98 -21.41
C SER A 76 0.49 -9.94 -22.16
N LEU A 77 1.77 -9.97 -21.78
CA LEU A 77 2.79 -10.80 -22.40
C LEU A 77 2.98 -12.11 -21.63
N PRO A 78 3.13 -13.26 -22.32
CA PRO A 78 3.56 -14.50 -21.69
C PRO A 78 5.05 -14.42 -21.32
N CYS A 79 5.45 -15.12 -20.26
CA CYS A 79 6.85 -15.39 -19.96
C CYS A 79 7.13 -16.89 -20.13
N SER A 80 8.17 -17.22 -20.89
CA SER A 80 8.61 -18.59 -21.20
C SER A 80 10.07 -18.87 -20.82
N ILE A 81 10.75 -17.89 -20.21
CA ILE A 81 12.14 -17.98 -19.76
C ILE A 81 12.20 -18.47 -18.30
N GLY A 82 11.14 -18.23 -17.53
CA GLY A 82 10.99 -18.61 -16.14
C GLY A 82 10.19 -17.55 -15.39
N TYR A 83 9.30 -17.98 -14.51
CA TYR A 83 8.47 -17.12 -13.66
C TYR A 83 8.59 -17.61 -12.22
N TRP A 84 8.74 -16.67 -11.29
CA TRP A 84 8.81 -16.94 -9.86
C TRP A 84 7.91 -15.96 -9.11
N GLU A 85 7.03 -16.51 -8.29
CA GLU A 85 6.04 -15.83 -7.48
C GLU A 85 6.18 -16.32 -6.03
N LYS A 86 6.17 -15.40 -5.07
CA LYS A 86 6.33 -15.74 -3.65
C LYS A 86 5.70 -14.71 -2.72
N THR A 87 4.64 -15.11 -2.04
CA THR A 87 3.97 -14.33 -0.98
C THR A 87 4.61 -14.66 0.38
N PRO A 88 4.06 -14.17 1.52
CA PRO A 88 4.41 -14.72 2.83
C PRO A 88 3.94 -16.18 3.05
N GLU A 89 2.95 -16.65 2.29
CA GLU A 89 2.28 -17.95 2.47
C GLU A 89 2.75 -19.04 1.48
N GLU A 90 3.02 -18.69 0.21
CA GLU A 90 3.42 -19.66 -0.83
C GLU A 90 4.68 -19.24 -1.63
N GLU A 91 5.42 -20.21 -2.18
CA GLU A 91 6.45 -20.01 -3.21
C GLU A 91 6.17 -20.91 -4.42
N LYS A 92 6.21 -20.32 -5.61
CA LYS A 92 5.77 -20.93 -6.87
C LYS A 92 6.74 -20.58 -7.98
N ARG A 93 7.30 -21.60 -8.64
CA ARG A 93 8.24 -21.46 -9.76
C ARG A 93 7.75 -22.22 -10.97
N LEU A 94 7.64 -21.54 -12.10
CA LEU A 94 7.10 -22.06 -13.36
C LEU A 94 8.08 -21.79 -14.51
N GLY A 95 8.19 -22.72 -15.46
CA GLY A 95 8.87 -22.45 -16.74
C GLY A 95 8.07 -21.53 -17.66
N TYR A 96 6.75 -21.44 -17.47
CA TYR A 96 5.85 -20.68 -18.32
C TYR A 96 4.65 -20.07 -17.55
N VAL A 97 4.29 -18.84 -17.89
CA VAL A 97 2.98 -18.22 -17.58
C VAL A 97 2.40 -17.55 -18.83
N LYS A 98 1.07 -17.68 -19.01
CA LYS A 98 0.34 -17.10 -20.15
C LYS A 98 0.30 -15.57 -20.14
N ALA A 99 0.33 -14.97 -18.96
CA ALA A 99 0.39 -13.53 -18.73
C ALA A 99 1.20 -13.29 -17.46
N VAL A 100 2.05 -12.27 -17.46
CA VAL A 100 2.64 -11.72 -16.23
C VAL A 100 1.65 -10.71 -15.62
N PRO A 101 1.43 -10.69 -14.28
CA PRO A 101 0.54 -9.73 -13.64
C PRO A 101 0.99 -8.28 -13.87
N LYS A 102 0.03 -7.33 -13.92
CA LYS A 102 0.33 -5.91 -14.12
C LYS A 102 0.64 -5.22 -12.78
N ILE A 103 1.56 -4.25 -12.80
CA ILE A 103 2.00 -3.53 -11.60
C ILE A 103 0.84 -2.75 -10.98
N GLU A 104 -0.06 -2.20 -11.78
CA GLU A 104 -1.23 -1.48 -11.30
C GLU A 104 -2.22 -2.39 -10.55
N ASP A 105 -2.36 -3.65 -10.98
CA ASP A 105 -3.17 -4.67 -10.29
C ASP A 105 -2.49 -5.11 -8.98
N LEU A 106 -1.20 -5.47 -9.06
CA LEU A 106 -0.37 -5.87 -7.91
C LEU A 106 -0.33 -4.80 -6.82
N LEU A 107 -0.21 -3.52 -7.19
CA LEU A 107 -0.27 -2.37 -6.26
C LEU A 107 -1.63 -2.19 -5.61
N THR A 108 -2.71 -2.73 -6.21
CA THR A 108 -4.08 -2.66 -5.69
C THR A 108 -4.40 -3.84 -4.77
N GLU A 109 -3.82 -5.01 -5.03
CA GLU A 109 -4.01 -6.23 -4.24
C GLU A 109 -3.08 -6.30 -3.02
N ILE A 110 -1.83 -5.85 -3.18
CA ILE A 110 -0.78 -5.97 -2.16
C ILE A 110 -0.65 -4.69 -1.31
N GLU A 111 -1.14 -3.55 -1.80
CA GLU A 111 -1.03 -2.22 -1.15
C GLU A 111 0.34 -1.96 -0.49
N PRO A 112 1.48 -2.16 -1.20
CA PRO A 112 2.80 -2.13 -0.59
C PRO A 112 3.26 -0.71 -0.27
N GLU A 113 3.82 -0.45 0.93
CA GLU A 113 4.45 0.84 1.22
C GLU A 113 5.76 1.04 0.44
N ILE A 114 6.39 -0.05 -0.01
CA ILE A 114 7.65 -0.03 -0.77
C ILE A 114 7.60 -0.98 -1.95
N VAL A 115 8.02 -0.50 -3.13
CA VAL A 115 8.23 -1.32 -4.33
C VAL A 115 9.72 -1.37 -4.65
N VAL A 116 10.31 -2.56 -4.56
CA VAL A 116 11.66 -2.87 -5.01
C VAL A 116 11.59 -3.30 -6.47
N ILE A 117 12.31 -2.63 -7.36
CA ILE A 117 12.25 -2.92 -8.81
C ILE A 117 13.66 -3.21 -9.31
N GLN A 118 13.94 -4.47 -9.65
CA GLN A 118 15.12 -4.87 -10.42
C GLN A 118 14.71 -5.14 -11.87
N THR A 119 15.02 -4.19 -12.75
CA THR A 119 14.90 -4.39 -14.19
C THR A 119 15.86 -3.45 -14.93
N GLY A 120 16.03 -3.66 -16.23
CA GLY A 120 16.51 -2.61 -17.12
C GLY A 120 17.45 -3.11 -18.22
N VAL A 121 18.16 -4.22 -18.04
CA VAL A 121 19.02 -4.76 -19.11
C VAL A 121 18.22 -5.07 -20.39
N ASN A 122 16.95 -5.48 -20.25
CA ASN A 122 16.05 -5.68 -21.37
C ASN A 122 15.68 -4.36 -22.12
N LEU A 123 15.81 -3.18 -21.48
CA LEU A 123 15.64 -1.87 -22.14
C LEU A 123 16.80 -1.52 -23.09
N TYR A 124 17.96 -2.17 -23.03
CA TYR A 124 19.01 -1.98 -24.04
C TYR A 124 18.53 -2.31 -25.46
N ALA A 125 17.55 -3.21 -25.61
CA ALA A 125 16.95 -3.52 -26.90
C ALA A 125 16.18 -2.32 -27.48
N THR A 126 15.41 -1.62 -26.63
CA THR A 126 14.70 -0.39 -26.98
C THR A 126 15.68 0.76 -27.22
N LEU A 127 16.63 0.99 -26.30
CA LEU A 127 17.57 2.12 -26.33
C LEU A 127 18.51 2.12 -27.56
N ARG A 128 18.83 0.92 -28.09
CA ARG A 128 19.72 0.72 -29.25
C ARG A 128 19.00 0.35 -30.55
N SER A 129 17.66 0.43 -30.59
CA SER A 129 16.87 -0.01 -31.73
C SER A 129 17.20 0.79 -33.00
N LYS A 130 17.59 0.09 -34.07
CA LYS A 130 17.87 0.70 -35.39
C LYS A 130 16.62 0.99 -36.23
N ARG A 131 15.41 0.84 -35.67
CA ARG A 131 14.13 0.99 -36.38
C ARG A 131 13.63 2.44 -36.49
N ARG A 132 14.22 3.36 -35.72
CA ARG A 132 13.83 4.77 -35.58
C ARG A 132 15.01 5.60 -35.06
N PRO A 133 14.92 6.95 -35.00
CA PRO A 133 15.94 7.82 -34.42
C PRO A 133 16.35 7.49 -32.98
N LYS A 134 17.53 7.95 -32.57
CA LYS A 134 18.09 7.71 -31.23
C LYS A 134 17.27 8.43 -30.15
N GLU A 135 16.74 9.59 -30.50
CA GLU A 135 15.96 10.50 -29.68
C GLU A 135 14.63 9.83 -29.30
N GLU A 136 13.98 9.14 -30.25
CA GLU A 136 12.77 8.35 -29.99
C GLU A 136 13.04 7.11 -29.14
N ASN A 137 14.23 6.48 -29.28
CA ASN A 137 14.63 5.38 -28.40
C ASN A 137 14.80 5.86 -26.95
N VAL A 138 15.44 7.01 -26.73
CA VAL A 138 15.59 7.64 -25.42
C VAL A 138 14.22 8.04 -24.85
N ALA A 139 13.36 8.66 -25.67
CA ALA A 139 12.03 9.09 -25.27
C ALA A 139 11.13 7.92 -24.84
N GLU A 140 11.07 6.81 -25.58
CA GLU A 140 10.28 5.65 -25.16
C GLU A 140 10.85 4.98 -23.91
N VAL A 141 12.19 4.81 -23.81
CA VAL A 141 12.79 4.26 -22.59
C VAL A 141 12.46 5.13 -21.39
N ARG A 142 12.55 6.46 -21.51
CA ARG A 142 12.13 7.42 -20.48
C ARG A 142 10.65 7.23 -20.11
N GLN A 143 9.76 7.19 -21.09
CA GLN A 143 8.31 7.03 -20.90
C GLN A 143 7.94 5.71 -20.20
N LEU A 144 8.64 4.62 -20.50
CA LEU A 144 8.43 3.31 -19.88
C LEU A 144 8.82 3.31 -18.39
N ILE A 145 9.90 4.01 -18.03
CA ILE A 145 10.34 4.15 -16.64
C ILE A 145 9.41 5.11 -15.89
N ASP A 146 9.04 6.22 -16.52
CA ASP A 146 8.12 7.25 -16.03
C ASP A 146 6.76 6.66 -15.66
N GLN A 147 6.15 5.88 -16.56
CA GLN A 147 4.88 5.20 -16.28
C GLN A 147 4.96 4.23 -15.10
N MET A 148 6.06 3.49 -14.93
CA MET A 148 6.24 2.63 -13.75
C MET A 148 6.42 3.45 -12.47
N CYS A 149 7.20 4.52 -12.50
CA CYS A 149 7.39 5.41 -11.35
C CYS A 149 6.07 6.10 -10.96
N TYR A 150 5.30 6.58 -11.93
CA TYR A 150 3.97 7.15 -11.75
C TYR A 150 2.98 6.14 -11.18
N ALA A 151 2.94 4.90 -11.67
CA ALA A 151 2.05 3.86 -11.14
C ALA A 151 2.27 3.63 -9.64
N VAL A 152 3.55 3.52 -9.22
CA VAL A 152 3.95 3.37 -7.82
C VAL A 152 3.62 4.62 -6.99
N ALA A 153 4.04 5.81 -7.45
CA ALA A 153 3.85 7.06 -6.72
C ALA A 153 2.36 7.45 -6.58
N LYS A 154 1.53 7.17 -7.59
CA LYS A 154 0.08 7.38 -7.57
C LYS A 154 -0.63 6.56 -6.48
N ARG A 155 -0.03 5.44 -6.06
CA ARG A 155 -0.51 4.60 -4.96
C ARG A 155 0.06 5.00 -3.59
N GLY A 156 0.86 6.08 -3.51
CA GLY A 156 1.52 6.53 -2.28
C GLY A 156 2.71 5.66 -1.84
N ALA A 157 2.98 4.58 -2.58
CA ALA A 157 4.09 3.67 -2.35
C ALA A 157 5.43 4.33 -2.73
N LYS A 158 6.50 3.96 -2.01
CA LYS A 158 7.86 4.45 -2.29
C LYS A 158 8.59 3.48 -3.21
N SER A 159 9.35 3.97 -4.18
CA SER A 159 10.13 3.10 -5.07
C SER A 159 11.62 3.03 -4.68
N TYR A 160 12.20 1.83 -4.81
CA TYR A 160 13.63 1.56 -4.67
C TYR A 160 14.08 0.74 -5.89
N TRP A 161 14.83 1.36 -6.79
CA TRP A 161 15.20 0.79 -8.09
C TRP A 161 16.63 0.25 -8.08
N VAL A 162 16.77 -1.04 -8.37
CA VAL A 162 18.06 -1.68 -8.63
C VAL A 162 18.38 -1.49 -10.11
N LEU A 163 19.28 -0.55 -10.40
CA LEU A 163 19.69 -0.25 -11.77
C LEU A 163 20.47 -1.42 -12.39
N PRO A 164 20.56 -1.50 -13.74
CA PRO A 164 21.32 -2.53 -14.43
C PRO A 164 22.75 -2.72 -13.88
N PRO A 165 23.23 -3.96 -13.71
CA PRO A 165 24.65 -4.23 -13.44
C PRO A 165 25.48 -3.99 -14.71
N HIS A 166 26.81 -4.11 -14.62
CA HIS A 166 27.62 -4.19 -15.84
C HIS A 166 27.25 -5.41 -16.69
N SER A 167 27.31 -5.24 -18.00
CA SER A 167 27.37 -6.30 -19.01
C SER A 167 28.74 -6.29 -19.69
N HIS A 168 29.10 -7.36 -20.42
CA HIS A 168 30.35 -7.39 -21.18
C HIS A 168 30.34 -6.29 -22.27
N GLU A 169 31.41 -5.49 -22.39
CA GLU A 169 31.39 -4.29 -23.23
C GLU A 169 31.21 -4.59 -24.73
N ALA A 170 31.75 -5.72 -25.22
CA ALA A 170 31.51 -6.17 -26.59
C ALA A 170 30.03 -6.57 -26.87
N ARG A 171 29.21 -6.78 -25.83
CA ARG A 171 27.77 -7.07 -25.93
C ARG A 171 26.93 -5.79 -25.86
N TYR A 172 27.25 -4.92 -24.90
CA TYR A 172 26.71 -3.56 -24.76
C TYR A 172 27.85 -2.58 -24.43
N PRO A 173 28.25 -1.68 -25.35
CA PRO A 173 29.37 -0.76 -25.12
C PRO A 173 29.19 0.11 -23.88
N ARG A 174 30.29 0.49 -23.22
CA ARG A 174 30.29 1.22 -21.94
C ARG A 174 29.34 2.41 -21.92
N ASP A 175 29.46 3.30 -22.90
CA ASP A 175 28.62 4.51 -23.04
C ASP A 175 27.12 4.21 -23.04
N LEU A 176 26.69 3.09 -23.66
CA LEU A 176 25.29 2.66 -23.69
C LEU A 176 24.81 2.16 -22.31
N GLN A 177 25.72 1.58 -21.52
CA GLN A 177 25.44 1.15 -20.15
C GLN A 177 25.29 2.34 -19.20
N ASP A 178 26.19 3.32 -19.31
CA ASP A 178 26.14 4.56 -18.52
C ASP A 178 24.95 5.45 -18.92
N GLU A 179 24.62 5.52 -20.21
CA GLU A 179 23.43 6.23 -20.73
C GLU A 179 22.15 5.67 -20.11
N LEU A 180 21.93 4.35 -20.18
CA LEU A 180 20.72 3.74 -19.63
C LEU A 180 20.63 3.94 -18.11
N ALA A 181 21.72 3.71 -17.38
CA ALA A 181 21.76 3.89 -15.94
C ALA A 181 21.49 5.34 -15.52
N THR A 182 22.00 6.31 -16.29
CA THR A 182 21.75 7.75 -16.08
C THR A 182 20.28 8.09 -16.34
N LEU A 183 19.72 7.67 -17.48
CA LEU A 183 18.33 7.93 -17.85
C LEU A 183 17.34 7.35 -16.83
N MET A 184 17.58 6.12 -16.36
CA MET A 184 16.79 5.52 -15.28
C MET A 184 16.92 6.30 -13.97
N LYS A 185 18.14 6.69 -13.60
CA LYS A 185 18.45 7.42 -12.36
C LYS A 185 17.84 8.82 -12.30
N GLU A 186 17.68 9.49 -13.44
CA GLU A 186 16.99 10.78 -13.53
C GLU A 186 15.49 10.63 -13.29
N VAL A 187 14.82 9.80 -14.08
CA VAL A 187 13.36 9.60 -13.99
C VAL A 187 12.95 9.11 -12.60
N VAL A 188 13.64 8.12 -12.03
CA VAL A 188 13.32 7.61 -10.69
C VAL A 188 13.41 8.70 -9.62
N LYS A 189 14.36 9.64 -9.75
CA LYS A 189 14.52 10.76 -8.81
C LYS A 189 13.43 11.82 -8.94
N GLU A 190 12.89 12.05 -10.13
CA GLU A 190 11.76 12.98 -10.34
C GLU A 190 10.52 12.53 -9.55
N TYR A 191 10.36 11.22 -9.34
CA TYR A 191 9.32 10.63 -8.47
C TYR A 191 9.77 10.41 -7.01
N ASN A 192 10.88 11.02 -6.58
CA ASN A 192 11.49 10.84 -5.25
C ASN A 192 11.86 9.38 -4.89
N GLY A 193 12.03 8.52 -5.90
CA GLY A 193 12.49 7.14 -5.72
C GLY A 193 13.97 7.05 -5.36
N ALA A 194 14.33 6.01 -4.62
CA ALA A 194 15.72 5.65 -4.36
C ALA A 194 16.29 4.78 -5.49
N VAL A 195 17.61 4.82 -5.67
CA VAL A 195 18.34 4.07 -6.70
C VAL A 195 19.57 3.39 -6.13
N PHE A 196 19.75 2.11 -6.46
CA PHE A 196 21.00 1.39 -6.26
C PHE A 196 21.77 1.32 -7.59
N GLU A 197 22.91 1.98 -7.66
CA GLU A 197 23.75 2.09 -8.86
C GLU A 197 24.65 0.85 -9.03
N SER A 198 24.07 -0.28 -9.46
CA SER A 198 24.75 -1.60 -9.54
C SER A 198 26.09 -1.60 -10.28
N GLN A 199 26.27 -0.74 -11.28
CA GLN A 199 27.54 -0.54 -12.01
C GLN A 199 28.71 -0.08 -11.12
N LYS A 200 28.46 0.40 -9.89
CA LYS A 200 29.50 0.72 -8.89
C LYS A 200 29.98 -0.49 -8.08
N PHE A 201 29.27 -1.62 -8.16
CA PHE A 201 29.45 -2.79 -7.30
C PHE A 201 29.54 -4.12 -8.08
N THR A 202 29.44 -4.07 -9.40
CA THR A 202 29.49 -5.23 -10.31
C THR A 202 30.53 -5.00 -11.39
N HIS A 203 31.11 -6.06 -11.93
CA HIS A 203 32.01 -6.01 -13.09
C HIS A 203 31.93 -7.35 -13.82
N PHE A 204 31.73 -7.33 -15.13
CA PHE A 204 31.45 -8.54 -15.91
C PHE A 204 32.76 -9.15 -16.43
N ASN A 205 33.28 -10.14 -15.72
CA ASN A 205 34.55 -10.81 -16.06
C ASN A 205 34.40 -12.00 -17.02
N ASP A 206 33.20 -12.56 -17.15
CA ASP A 206 33.02 -13.83 -17.87
C ASP A 206 33.29 -13.70 -19.38
N PRO A 207 33.97 -14.70 -19.98
CA PRO A 207 34.44 -14.59 -21.36
C PRO A 207 33.28 -14.58 -22.35
N TYR A 208 33.25 -13.55 -23.20
CA TYR A 208 32.31 -13.39 -24.30
C TYR A 208 33.00 -13.73 -25.64
N PRO A 209 32.37 -14.47 -26.57
CA PRO A 209 30.96 -14.89 -26.60
C PRO A 209 30.69 -16.32 -26.09
N SER A 210 31.58 -16.90 -25.27
CA SER A 210 31.32 -18.20 -24.62
C SER A 210 30.23 -18.13 -23.54
N THR A 211 30.02 -16.95 -22.96
CA THR A 211 28.81 -16.56 -22.22
C THR A 211 27.98 -15.57 -23.04
N ASP A 212 26.76 -15.26 -22.61
CA ASP A 212 25.90 -14.27 -23.28
C ASP A 212 26.34 -12.81 -23.09
N GLY A 213 27.30 -12.56 -22.18
CA GLY A 213 27.81 -11.23 -21.83
C GLY A 213 26.85 -10.42 -20.97
N ILE A 214 25.88 -11.07 -20.31
CA ILE A 214 24.79 -10.44 -19.56
C ILE A 214 24.63 -11.05 -18.17
N HIS A 215 24.43 -12.37 -18.07
CA HIS A 215 24.08 -13.02 -16.81
C HIS A 215 25.33 -13.44 -16.03
N TYR A 216 25.37 -13.07 -14.75
CA TYR A 216 26.46 -13.40 -13.82
C TYR A 216 26.39 -14.85 -13.35
N GLY A 217 27.55 -15.39 -12.98
CA GLY A 217 27.67 -16.59 -12.15
C GLY A 217 26.91 -16.46 -10.82
N ALA A 218 26.62 -17.60 -10.19
CA ALA A 218 25.76 -17.66 -9.00
C ALA A 218 26.38 -17.01 -7.76
N GLU A 219 27.71 -16.99 -7.66
CA GLU A 219 28.45 -16.36 -6.56
C GLU A 219 28.40 -14.84 -6.69
N GLU A 220 28.79 -14.31 -7.85
CA GLU A 220 28.80 -12.87 -8.17
C GLU A 220 27.40 -12.27 -8.09
N ALA A 221 26.39 -12.99 -8.59
CA ALA A 221 24.98 -12.61 -8.48
C ALA A 221 24.50 -12.54 -7.02
N SER A 222 24.99 -13.42 -6.14
CA SER A 222 24.67 -13.38 -4.71
C SER A 222 25.41 -12.23 -4.01
N VAL A 223 26.70 -12.04 -4.31
CA VAL A 223 27.49 -10.91 -3.78
C VAL A 223 26.87 -9.56 -4.17
N TRP A 224 26.38 -9.41 -5.40
CA TRP A 224 25.64 -8.23 -5.83
C TRP A 224 24.34 -8.04 -5.03
N ALA A 225 23.55 -9.10 -4.83
CA ALA A 225 22.33 -9.05 -4.03
C ALA A 225 22.58 -8.65 -2.56
N GLU A 226 23.67 -9.12 -1.94
CA GLU A 226 24.05 -8.72 -0.58
C GLU A 226 24.37 -7.23 -0.49
N ARG A 227 24.98 -6.63 -1.53
CA ARG A 227 25.20 -5.17 -1.61
C ARG A 227 23.88 -4.41 -1.75
N VAL A 228 22.98 -4.87 -2.64
CA VAL A 228 21.64 -4.27 -2.82
C VAL A 228 20.83 -4.33 -1.52
N ALA A 229 20.84 -5.48 -0.83
CA ALA A 229 20.15 -5.66 0.43
C ALA A 229 20.72 -4.77 1.54
N SER A 230 22.05 -4.66 1.62
CA SER A 230 22.73 -3.80 2.61
C SER A 230 22.35 -2.33 2.46
N ASP A 231 22.30 -1.81 1.22
CA ASP A 231 21.90 -0.44 0.95
C ASP A 231 20.38 -0.22 1.20
N PHE A 232 19.56 -1.21 0.85
CA PHE A 232 18.12 -1.21 1.17
C PHE A 232 17.87 -1.08 2.69
N GLN A 233 18.69 -1.72 3.53
CA GLN A 233 18.60 -1.53 5.00
C GLN A 233 18.91 -0.11 5.46
N VAL A 234 19.81 0.61 4.76
CA VAL A 234 20.11 2.01 5.05
C VAL A 234 18.93 2.89 4.61
N TYR A 235 18.39 2.65 3.41
CA TYR A 235 17.19 3.31 2.88
C TYR A 235 15.96 3.13 3.81
N LEU A 236 15.71 1.94 4.32
CA LEU A 236 14.63 1.67 5.30
C LEU A 236 14.80 2.51 6.58
N LYS A 237 15.99 2.50 7.18
CA LYS A 237 16.29 3.23 8.42
C LYS A 237 16.14 4.75 8.26
N ILE A 238 16.60 5.29 7.13
CA ILE A 238 16.40 6.69 6.77
C ILE A 238 14.89 7.01 6.70
N ASN A 239 14.11 6.20 5.98
CA ASN A 239 12.67 6.41 5.81
C ASN A 239 11.87 6.32 7.11
N ALA A 240 12.17 5.35 7.98
CA ALA A 240 11.56 5.25 9.31
C ALA A 240 11.91 6.49 10.16
N SER A 241 13.15 6.97 10.11
CA SER A 241 13.56 8.17 10.85
C SER A 241 12.86 9.44 10.37
N TYR A 242 12.53 9.56 9.08
CA TYR A 242 11.75 10.69 8.56
C TYR A 242 10.28 10.63 8.97
N ALA A 243 9.64 9.45 8.93
CA ALA A 243 8.27 9.28 9.42
C ALA A 243 8.13 9.69 10.90
N SER A 244 9.13 9.35 11.73
CA SER A 244 9.21 9.74 13.14
C SER A 244 9.57 11.22 13.39
N ARG A 245 9.90 12.00 12.35
CA ARG A 245 10.43 13.38 12.47
C ARG A 245 9.53 14.47 11.93
N ILE A 246 8.44 14.15 11.24
CA ILE A 246 7.40 15.14 10.94
C ILE A 246 6.68 15.45 12.26
N PRO A 247 6.81 16.66 12.84
CA PRO A 247 6.07 16.99 14.05
C PRO A 247 4.60 17.12 13.66
N THR A 248 3.70 16.45 14.38
CA THR A 248 2.25 16.58 14.13
C THR A 248 1.78 17.97 14.58
N THR A 249 2.00 18.98 13.75
CA THR A 249 1.59 20.37 13.96
C THR A 249 0.07 20.48 13.87
N ARG A 250 -0.59 20.12 14.97
CA ARG A 250 -2.04 20.20 15.14
C ARG A 250 -2.44 21.66 15.29
N ALA A 251 -2.55 22.36 14.16
CA ALA A 251 -3.09 23.70 14.11
C ALA A 251 -4.51 23.69 14.71
N THR A 252 -4.65 24.26 15.91
CA THR A 252 -5.96 24.47 16.53
C THR A 252 -6.58 25.71 15.87
N PRO A 253 -7.80 25.62 15.30
CA PRO A 253 -8.46 26.80 14.77
C PRO A 253 -8.61 27.85 15.87
N VAL A 254 -8.16 29.07 15.61
CA VAL A 254 -8.52 30.22 16.44
C VAL A 254 -9.97 30.54 16.12
N THR A 255 -10.88 30.12 16.98
CA THR A 255 -12.30 30.47 16.85
C THR A 255 -12.42 31.98 17.04
N GLU A 256 -12.81 32.70 15.99
CA GLU A 256 -13.07 34.13 16.10
C GLU A 256 -14.21 34.37 17.11
N LEU A 257 -13.96 35.20 18.12
CA LEU A 257 -14.98 35.63 19.06
C LEU A 257 -15.95 36.57 18.34
N VAL A 258 -17.12 36.03 17.94
CA VAL A 258 -18.20 36.81 17.35
C VAL A 258 -18.60 37.94 18.30
N SER A 259 -18.31 39.17 17.88
CA SER A 259 -18.39 40.36 18.72
C SER A 259 -19.82 40.89 18.88
N ASN A 260 -20.65 40.20 19.65
CA ASN A 260 -21.95 40.72 20.10
C ASN A 260 -21.73 41.76 21.21
N ASN A 261 -21.49 43.00 20.79
CA ASN A 261 -21.04 44.09 21.65
C ASN A 261 -22.20 44.98 22.15
N THR A 262 -22.88 44.56 23.21
CA THR A 262 -23.84 45.38 23.97
C THR A 262 -23.82 45.05 25.47
N GLY A 263 -23.47 46.03 26.31
CA GLY A 263 -23.89 46.07 27.72
C GLY A 263 -22.91 45.52 28.76
N ASP A 264 -22.31 46.45 29.51
CA ASP A 264 -22.24 46.47 30.99
C ASP A 264 -21.67 45.26 31.79
N ALA A 265 -20.36 45.38 32.05
CA ALA A 265 -19.76 45.49 33.39
C ALA A 265 -19.97 44.42 34.51
N HIS A 266 -18.84 44.16 35.18
CA HIS A 266 -18.63 43.67 36.56
C HIS A 266 -18.64 42.15 36.93
N ASN A 267 -17.41 41.71 37.29
CA ASN A 267 -17.03 40.93 38.50
C ASN A 267 -16.93 39.37 38.48
N ALA A 268 -15.73 38.93 38.89
CA ALA A 268 -15.37 37.77 39.74
C ALA A 268 -15.08 36.36 39.14
N LEU A 269 -14.11 35.69 39.79
CA LEU A 269 -13.59 34.30 39.64
C LEU A 269 -14.17 33.40 40.77
N PRO A 270 -13.76 32.11 41.07
CA PRO A 270 -12.75 31.19 40.45
C PRO A 270 -13.08 29.63 40.42
N LYS A 271 -12.10 28.79 39.97
CA LYS A 271 -11.66 27.43 40.47
C LYS A 271 -12.31 26.06 40.07
N GLY A 272 -11.45 25.13 39.56
CA GLY A 272 -11.42 23.64 39.78
C GLY A 272 -12.33 22.72 38.91
N MET A 273 -12.16 21.39 38.72
CA MET A 273 -11.03 20.40 38.88
C MET A 273 -11.27 19.14 37.97
N THR A 274 -10.79 17.88 38.23
CA THR A 274 -10.41 16.90 37.12
C THR A 274 -10.64 15.35 37.34
N ARG A 275 -10.74 14.52 36.25
CA ARG A 275 -10.30 13.06 36.01
C ARG A 275 -11.30 11.87 36.32
N VAL A 276 -11.33 10.59 35.76
CA VAL A 276 -10.49 9.70 34.82
C VAL A 276 -11.22 8.40 34.23
N SER A 277 -10.74 7.71 33.14
CA SER A 277 -10.95 6.24 32.75
C SER A 277 -12.37 5.67 32.38
N SER A 278 -12.70 4.34 32.39
CA SER A 278 -12.35 3.16 31.50
C SER A 278 -13.14 1.81 31.75
N PHE A 279 -13.13 0.83 30.79
CA PHE A 279 -13.30 -0.68 30.91
C PHE A 279 -14.73 -1.34 30.94
N LYS A 280 -15.05 -2.59 30.45
CA LYS A 280 -14.37 -3.72 29.73
C LYS A 280 -15.38 -4.81 29.18
N GLY A 281 -15.17 -5.47 28.03
CA GLY A 281 -15.93 -6.70 27.59
C GLY A 281 -15.85 -7.08 26.08
N SER A 282 -16.10 -8.36 25.70
CA SER A 282 -16.06 -8.94 24.30
C SER A 282 -16.76 -10.35 24.27
N PRO A 283 -16.76 -11.21 23.20
CA PRO A 283 -16.41 -11.08 21.75
C PRO A 283 -17.32 -11.83 20.70
N LYS A 284 -17.20 -11.55 19.37
CA LYS A 284 -16.98 -12.49 18.21
C LYS A 284 -17.68 -12.17 16.85
N SER A 285 -16.97 -12.50 15.75
CA SER A 285 -17.43 -12.85 14.39
C SER A 285 -17.90 -11.71 13.48
N ALA A 286 -17.28 -11.52 12.30
CA ALA A 286 -17.51 -10.30 11.49
C ALA A 286 -17.60 -10.40 9.96
N VAL A 287 -18.06 -9.28 9.39
CA VAL A 287 -18.10 -8.97 7.95
C VAL A 287 -17.43 -7.61 7.74
N SER A 288 -16.45 -7.52 6.83
CA SER A 288 -15.68 -6.29 6.62
C SER A 288 -16.51 -5.18 5.95
N ALA A 289 -16.42 -3.96 6.49
CA ALA A 289 -17.40 -2.90 6.30
C ALA A 289 -16.75 -1.50 6.28
N VAL A 290 -16.88 -0.74 5.18
CA VAL A 290 -16.23 0.58 5.04
C VAL A 290 -17.24 1.73 5.26
N PRO A 291 -17.01 2.66 6.21
CA PRO A 291 -17.97 3.74 6.47
C PRO A 291 -18.04 4.82 5.38
N GLY A 292 -19.24 5.38 5.19
CA GLY A 292 -19.42 6.66 4.49
C GLY A 292 -19.36 7.81 5.50
N ALA A 293 -18.39 8.73 5.36
CA ALA A 293 -18.16 9.78 6.34
C ALA A 293 -18.93 11.08 6.00
N GLU A 294 -20.05 11.33 6.70
CA GLU A 294 -20.62 12.67 6.86
C GLU A 294 -21.29 12.87 8.24
N ASN A 295 -21.08 14.07 8.79
CA ASN A 295 -21.74 14.69 9.94
C ASN A 295 -21.50 14.13 11.36
N TYR A 296 -21.58 15.05 12.32
CA TYR A 296 -21.08 14.94 13.69
C TYR A 296 -22.15 14.43 14.68
N GLU A 297 -21.71 13.81 15.78
CA GLU A 297 -21.81 14.38 17.15
C GLU A 297 -21.18 13.42 18.17
N GLU A 298 -20.47 13.94 19.17
CA GLU A 298 -19.80 13.17 20.24
C GLU A 298 -20.32 13.65 21.62
N ILE A 299 -20.89 12.73 22.41
CA ILE A 299 -21.34 13.00 23.79
C ILE A 299 -20.70 11.96 24.71
N GLY A 300 -19.73 12.39 25.51
CA GLY A 300 -18.76 11.50 26.12
C GLY A 300 -19.14 10.74 27.41
N ASN A 301 -18.09 10.06 27.92
CA ASN A 301 -17.57 10.24 29.29
C ASN A 301 -18.09 9.37 30.49
N SER A 302 -17.18 8.48 31.02
CA SER A 302 -16.79 8.27 32.46
C SER A 302 -16.97 6.84 33.06
N ASP A 303 -16.27 6.38 34.13
CA ASP A 303 -15.08 6.88 34.87
C ASP A 303 -14.20 5.70 35.42
N SER A 304 -13.54 5.85 36.57
CA SER A 304 -12.19 5.32 36.85
C SER A 304 -11.97 3.82 37.12
N GLY A 305 -10.86 3.28 36.59
CA GLY A 305 -10.33 1.96 36.94
C GLY A 305 -8.87 1.72 36.50
N LYS A 306 -7.87 2.22 37.25
CA LYS A 306 -6.44 1.97 36.96
C LYS A 306 -6.04 0.50 37.21
N VAL A 307 -6.00 -0.29 36.15
CA VAL A 307 -5.09 -1.45 36.02
C VAL A 307 -4.06 -1.08 34.95
N ALA A 308 -2.77 -1.28 35.23
CA ALA A 308 -1.72 -1.05 34.23
C ALA A 308 -1.71 -2.20 33.19
N PRO A 309 -1.99 -1.94 31.90
CA PRO A 309 -1.99 -2.99 30.90
C PRO A 309 -0.66 -3.03 30.16
N THR A 310 -0.04 -4.19 30.23
CA THR A 310 0.90 -4.75 29.26
C THR A 310 0.56 -4.34 27.81
N THR A 311 1.56 -3.95 27.03
CA THR A 311 1.45 -3.77 25.57
C THR A 311 1.07 -5.09 24.91
N LEU A 312 -0.01 -5.10 24.12
CA LEU A 312 -0.43 -6.23 23.29
C LEU A 312 -1.22 -5.72 22.07
N ASP A 313 -0.58 -5.83 20.92
CA ASP A 313 -1.10 -6.31 19.63
C ASP A 313 -2.64 -6.32 19.47
N ALA A 314 -3.18 -5.24 18.90
CA ALA A 314 -4.56 -5.17 18.45
C ALA A 314 -4.68 -5.40 16.93
N GLN A 315 -5.15 -6.58 16.53
CA GLN A 315 -5.61 -6.87 15.17
C GLN A 315 -6.74 -5.91 14.75
N PRO A 316 -6.98 -5.67 13.44
CA PRO A 316 -8.18 -4.96 13.00
C PRO A 316 -9.43 -5.65 13.55
N ALA A 317 -10.25 -4.90 14.28
CA ALA A 317 -11.36 -5.48 15.00
C ALA A 317 -12.47 -5.93 14.03
N GLU A 318 -12.79 -7.22 14.10
CA GLU A 318 -14.04 -7.80 13.62
C GLU A 318 -15.24 -6.89 13.98
N VAL A 319 -16.08 -6.51 13.00
CA VAL A 319 -17.37 -5.82 13.21
C VAL A 319 -18.55 -6.70 12.76
N ASP A 320 -19.58 -6.82 13.60
CA ASP A 320 -20.80 -7.60 13.32
C ASP A 320 -22.01 -6.67 13.16
N LEU A 321 -22.48 -6.49 11.92
CA LEU A 321 -23.44 -5.45 11.57
C LEU A 321 -24.71 -6.03 10.92
N THR A 322 -25.88 -5.71 11.50
CA THR A 322 -27.15 -5.86 10.80
C THR A 322 -27.36 -4.64 9.90
N LEU A 323 -27.40 -4.85 8.59
CA LEU A 323 -27.46 -3.78 7.59
C LEU A 323 -28.82 -3.71 6.87
N ARG A 324 -29.27 -2.49 6.56
CA ARG A 324 -30.44 -2.20 5.69
C ARG A 324 -29.99 -1.42 4.47
N LEU A 325 -30.21 -1.94 3.27
CA LEU A 325 -29.85 -1.26 2.03
C LEU A 325 -30.65 0.05 1.89
N LEU A 326 -29.95 1.16 1.64
CA LEU A 326 -30.54 2.46 1.35
C LEU A 326 -30.47 2.77 -0.15
N GLU A 327 -29.28 2.65 -0.74
CA GLU A 327 -29.02 3.02 -2.13
C GLU A 327 -28.14 2.00 -2.83
N LYS A 328 -28.41 1.77 -4.12
CA LYS A 328 -27.63 0.92 -5.03
C LYS A 328 -27.31 1.72 -6.28
N SER A 329 -26.02 1.85 -6.62
CA SER A 329 -25.57 2.50 -7.85
C SER A 329 -26.25 1.89 -9.07
N THR A 330 -26.96 2.70 -9.86
CA THR A 330 -27.60 2.24 -11.10
C THR A 330 -26.69 2.49 -12.30
N LEU A 331 -26.55 1.47 -13.16
CA LEU A 331 -25.89 1.58 -14.46
C LEU A 331 -26.97 1.81 -15.51
N GLN A 332 -27.05 3.03 -16.05
CA GLN A 332 -28.15 3.43 -16.93
C GLN A 332 -28.10 2.71 -18.28
N ASN A 333 -26.89 2.50 -18.83
CA ASN A 333 -26.68 1.83 -20.12
C ASN A 333 -25.89 0.52 -19.94
N LEU A 334 -26.59 -0.59 -19.68
CA LEU A 334 -25.98 -1.93 -19.62
C LEU A 334 -25.40 -2.40 -20.98
N SER A 335 -25.83 -1.78 -22.08
CA SER A 335 -25.27 -1.98 -23.43
C SER A 335 -23.84 -1.47 -23.60
N ASP A 336 -23.44 -0.48 -22.79
CA ASP A 336 -22.24 0.31 -23.01
C ASP A 336 -21.05 -0.20 -22.17
N VAL A 337 -21.28 -1.25 -21.37
CA VAL A 337 -20.26 -1.92 -20.55
C VAL A 337 -19.71 -3.13 -21.34
N PRO A 338 -18.48 -3.08 -21.88
CA PRO A 338 -17.95 -4.14 -22.75
C PRO A 338 -17.55 -5.44 -22.02
N TYR A 339 -17.91 -5.58 -20.73
CA TYR A 339 -17.54 -6.69 -19.86
C TYR A 339 -18.72 -7.16 -19.02
N ASN A 340 -18.78 -8.46 -18.72
CA ASN A 340 -19.79 -9.05 -17.82
C ASN A 340 -19.63 -8.66 -16.33
N HIS A 341 -18.73 -7.71 -16.03
CA HIS A 341 -18.34 -7.32 -14.68
C HIS A 341 -18.34 -5.79 -14.56
N ALA A 342 -18.91 -5.27 -13.47
CA ALA A 342 -18.81 -3.86 -13.09
C ALA A 342 -18.68 -3.72 -11.57
N LEU A 343 -18.15 -2.60 -11.08
CA LEU A 343 -18.14 -2.29 -9.65
C LEU A 343 -19.45 -1.59 -9.28
N GLY A 344 -20.27 -2.23 -8.46
CA GLY A 344 -21.45 -1.61 -7.86
C GLY A 344 -21.09 -0.99 -6.50
N VAL A 345 -21.57 0.21 -6.23
CA VAL A 345 -21.49 0.86 -4.92
C VAL A 345 -22.86 0.79 -4.25
N TYR A 346 -22.86 0.35 -3.00
CA TYR A 346 -24.05 0.14 -2.19
C TYR A 346 -23.90 0.92 -0.89
N GLU A 347 -24.89 1.75 -0.55
CA GLU A 347 -24.97 2.39 0.76
C GLU A 347 -26.00 1.68 1.62
N TYR A 348 -25.60 1.22 2.80
CA TYR A 348 -26.50 0.66 3.81
C TYR A 348 -26.53 1.56 5.05
N GLU A 349 -27.63 1.48 5.75
CA GLU A 349 -27.81 1.91 7.14
C GLU A 349 -27.40 0.78 8.08
N VAL A 350 -26.71 1.12 9.17
CA VAL A 350 -26.42 0.18 10.26
C VAL A 350 -27.63 0.15 11.19
N VAL A 351 -28.39 -0.94 11.14
CA VAL A 351 -29.60 -1.15 11.96
C VAL A 351 -29.23 -1.58 13.38
N SER A 352 -28.17 -2.38 13.50
CA SER A 352 -27.50 -2.67 14.77
C SER A 352 -26.06 -3.09 14.53
N ASP A 353 -25.21 -2.78 15.51
CA ASP A 353 -23.85 -3.28 15.66
C ASP A 353 -23.85 -4.18 16.90
N GLN A 354 -23.52 -5.46 16.73
CA GLN A 354 -23.52 -6.45 17.82
C GLN A 354 -22.21 -6.44 18.61
N MET A 355 -21.14 -5.84 18.08
CA MET A 355 -19.81 -5.78 18.71
C MET A 355 -19.49 -4.41 19.31
N GLY A 356 -20.27 -3.37 18.97
CA GLY A 356 -20.20 -2.03 19.55
C GLY A 356 -18.96 -1.23 19.15
N ASN A 357 -18.35 -1.58 18.03
CA ASN A 357 -17.07 -1.05 17.54
C ASN A 357 -17.16 -0.37 16.16
N TYR A 358 -18.37 -0.19 15.61
CA TYR A 358 -18.63 0.53 14.37
C TYR A 358 -19.36 1.85 14.62
N PRO A 359 -18.67 3.00 14.67
CA PRO A 359 -19.22 4.25 15.21
C PRO A 359 -20.17 5.02 14.26
N LEU A 360 -20.51 4.47 13.09
CA LEU A 360 -21.16 5.22 12.01
C LEU A 360 -22.47 4.59 11.55
N LYS A 361 -23.51 5.42 11.39
CA LYS A 361 -24.88 5.02 11.02
C LYS A 361 -25.00 4.51 9.57
N LYS A 362 -23.96 4.69 8.75
CA LYS A 362 -23.92 4.36 7.32
C LYS A 362 -22.59 3.72 6.92
N ILE A 363 -22.70 2.79 5.98
CA ILE A 363 -21.61 2.00 5.39
C ILE A 363 -21.74 2.06 3.86
N ARG A 364 -20.62 2.22 3.15
CA ARG A 364 -20.54 2.08 1.69
C ARG A 364 -19.70 0.87 1.32
N VAL A 365 -20.32 -0.12 0.68
CA VAL A 365 -19.62 -1.31 0.17
C VAL A 365 -19.52 -1.23 -1.34
N ALA A 366 -18.32 -1.43 -1.87
CA ALA A 366 -18.10 -1.63 -3.30
C ALA A 366 -17.99 -3.14 -3.57
N HIS A 367 -18.79 -3.67 -4.50
CA HIS A 367 -18.84 -5.10 -4.80
C HIS A 367 -18.91 -5.37 -6.31
N GLY A 368 -18.28 -6.46 -6.75
CA GLY A 368 -18.26 -6.87 -8.16
C GLY A 368 -19.62 -7.41 -8.62
N ILE A 369 -20.38 -6.60 -9.36
CA ILE A 369 -21.62 -7.05 -10.03
C ILE A 369 -21.23 -7.89 -11.24
N VAL A 370 -21.78 -9.11 -11.32
CA VAL A 370 -21.65 -9.99 -12.49
C VAL A 370 -22.99 -10.04 -13.24
N PHE A 371 -23.02 -9.56 -14.48
CA PHE A 371 -24.24 -9.56 -15.29
C PHE A 371 -24.60 -10.96 -15.80
N ASN A 372 -25.89 -11.19 -16.04
CA ASN A 372 -26.44 -12.43 -16.62
C ASN A 372 -26.15 -13.74 -15.84
N ARG A 373 -25.61 -13.67 -14.61
CA ARG A 373 -25.46 -14.83 -13.72
C ARG A 373 -26.84 -15.37 -13.33
N LYS A 374 -27.10 -16.67 -13.54
CA LYS A 374 -28.30 -17.32 -13.01
C LYS A 374 -28.23 -17.35 -11.48
N PHE A 375 -29.16 -16.65 -10.82
CA PHE A 375 -29.22 -16.61 -9.36
C PHE A 375 -29.50 -17.99 -8.76
N THR A 376 -28.76 -18.32 -7.71
CA THR A 376 -29.05 -19.46 -6.82
C THR A 376 -29.88 -18.97 -5.63
N SER A 377 -30.39 -19.91 -4.82
CA SER A 377 -31.00 -19.57 -3.53
C SER A 377 -30.03 -18.86 -2.58
N ILE A 378 -28.74 -19.20 -2.64
CA ILE A 378 -27.69 -18.66 -1.76
C ILE A 378 -27.41 -17.18 -2.06
N SER A 379 -27.36 -16.80 -3.34
CA SER A 379 -27.11 -15.40 -3.77
C SER A 379 -28.18 -14.38 -3.35
N LYS A 380 -29.25 -14.79 -2.64
CA LYS A 380 -30.20 -13.89 -1.97
C LYS A 380 -29.72 -13.39 -0.60
N HIS A 381 -28.57 -13.86 -0.13
CA HIS A 381 -27.98 -13.51 1.17
C HIS A 381 -26.55 -12.95 1.03
N GLU A 382 -26.12 -12.65 -0.20
CA GLU A 382 -24.84 -12.02 -0.53
C GLU A 382 -24.99 -10.49 -0.57
N ILE A 383 -23.93 -9.74 -0.22
CA ILE A 383 -23.96 -8.27 -0.19
C ILE A 383 -24.20 -7.72 -1.61
N GLY A 384 -25.33 -7.05 -1.78
CA GLY A 384 -25.72 -6.35 -3.00
C GLY A 384 -27.01 -6.84 -3.65
N HIS A 385 -27.68 -7.82 -3.02
CA HIS A 385 -29.00 -8.33 -3.38
C HIS A 385 -30.10 -7.87 -2.40
#